data_AF-A0A4R3YF70-F1
#
_entry.id   AF-A0A4R3YF70-F1
#
_cell.length_a   1.000
_cell.length_b   1.000
_cell.length_c   1.000
_cell.angle_alpha   90.00
_cell.angle_beta   90.00
_cell.angle_gamma   90.00
#
_symmetry.space_group_name_H-M   'P 1'
#
loop_
_entity.id
_entity.type
_entity.pdbx_description
1 polymer ?
#
loop_
_entity_poly.entity_id
_entity_poly.type
_entity_poly.pdbx_seq_one_letter_code
_entity_poly.pdbx_strand_id
1 'polypeptide(L)'
;MSLDHLMQVPGALAAFQYSDKGDLVQHVIKEGTALTAQALDLLAHTCVANSAIATMEARGWEALTGQQGFEPLQGFSLIGMDWSAVFGSNCGVVLRNQDVNYEAAFSALTQCKL
;
A
#
# COMPACT_ATOMS: atom_id res chain seq x y z
N MET A 1 6.29 -13.88 -3.87
CA MET A 1 5.52 -14.46 -2.75
C MET A 1 4.05 -14.08 -2.93
N SER A 2 3.11 -14.95 -2.54
CA SER A 2 1.68 -14.75 -2.79
C SER A 2 1.05 -13.74 -1.80
N LEU A 3 -0.07 -13.16 -2.20
CA LEU A 3 -0.93 -12.31 -1.37
C LEU A 3 -1.33 -12.99 -0.05
N ASP A 4 -1.28 -14.32 0.03
CA ASP A 4 -1.54 -15.07 1.26
C ASP A 4 -0.59 -14.71 2.40
N HIS A 5 0.66 -14.35 2.09
CA HIS A 5 1.62 -13.91 3.10
C HIS A 5 1.21 -12.56 3.70
N LEU A 6 0.77 -11.61 2.86
CA LEU A 6 0.24 -10.33 3.32
C LEU A 6 -1.02 -10.52 4.17
N MET A 7 -1.83 -11.53 3.85
CA MET A 7 -3.00 -11.88 4.67
C MET A 7 -2.65 -12.49 6.03
N GLN A 8 -1.39 -12.87 6.29
CA GLN A 8 -0.93 -13.27 7.63
C GLN A 8 -0.58 -12.09 8.53
N VAL A 9 -0.53 -10.86 8.00
CA VAL A 9 -0.29 -9.67 8.82
C VAL A 9 -1.48 -9.49 9.78
N PRO A 10 -1.23 -9.28 11.09
CA PRO A 10 -2.30 -9.04 12.06
C PRO A 10 -3.24 -7.92 11.61
N GLY A 11 -4.55 -8.18 11.68
CA GLY A 11 -5.57 -7.23 11.26
C GLY A 11 -5.84 -7.20 9.75
N ALA A 12 -5.20 -8.03 8.93
CA ALA A 12 -5.42 -8.05 7.48
C ALA A 12 -6.88 -8.37 7.11
N LEU A 13 -7.45 -7.48 6.30
CA LEU A 13 -8.80 -7.56 5.75
C LEU A 13 -8.75 -7.86 4.24
N ALA A 14 -7.74 -7.37 3.55
CA ALA A 14 -7.49 -7.68 2.14
C ALA A 14 -6.01 -7.48 1.79
N ALA A 15 -5.55 -8.18 0.77
CA ALA A 15 -4.27 -7.97 0.13
C ALA A 15 -4.46 -7.94 -1.38
N PHE A 16 -3.66 -7.14 -2.09
CA PHE A 16 -3.80 -7.00 -3.53
C PHE A 16 -2.49 -6.59 -4.20
N GLN A 17 -2.45 -6.85 -5.50
CA GLN A 17 -1.38 -6.48 -6.40
C GLN A 17 -1.95 -5.61 -7.51
N TYR A 18 -1.18 -4.62 -7.96
CA TYR A 18 -1.61 -3.67 -8.98
C TYR A 18 -0.50 -3.36 -9.99
N SER A 19 -0.89 -2.93 -11.20
CA SER A 19 0.03 -2.51 -12.25
C SER A 19 0.65 -1.14 -11.94
N ASP A 20 1.69 -0.74 -12.67
CA ASP A 20 2.26 0.62 -12.55
C ASP A 20 1.27 1.73 -12.95
N LYS A 21 0.15 1.37 -13.57
CA LYS A 21 -0.94 2.29 -13.92
C LYS A 21 -2.07 2.30 -12.89
N GLY A 22 -1.98 1.42 -11.89
CA GLY A 22 -2.96 1.27 -10.82
C GLY A 22 -4.08 0.30 -11.13
N ASP A 23 -3.99 -0.49 -12.20
CA ASP A 23 -5.01 -1.51 -12.50
C ASP A 23 -4.88 -2.67 -11.50
N LEU A 24 -6.00 -3.15 -10.94
CA LEU A 24 -5.99 -4.31 -10.05
C LEU A 24 -5.61 -5.60 -10.81
N VAL A 25 -4.55 -6.27 -10.38
CA VAL A 25 -4.01 -7.49 -11.02
C VAL A 25 -4.48 -8.76 -10.30
N GLN A 26 -4.32 -8.79 -8.97
CA GLN A 26 -4.73 -9.90 -8.11
C GLN A 26 -5.22 -9.35 -6.78
N HIS A 27 -6.10 -10.10 -6.11
CA HIS A 27 -6.55 -9.75 -4.77
C HIS A 27 -6.95 -10.98 -3.96
N VAL A 28 -6.89 -10.82 -2.64
CA VAL A 28 -7.51 -11.70 -1.65
C VAL A 28 -8.28 -10.79 -0.69
N ILE A 29 -9.56 -11.08 -0.47
CA ILE A 29 -10.42 -10.34 0.47
C ILE A 29 -10.91 -11.32 1.53
N LYS A 30 -10.81 -10.93 2.79
CA LYS A 30 -11.35 -11.70 3.90
C LYS A 30 -12.87 -11.71 3.85
N GLU A 31 -13.46 -12.89 3.97
CA GLU A 31 -14.91 -13.06 4.04
C GLU A 31 -15.52 -12.25 5.20
N GLY A 32 -16.74 -11.76 4.99
CA GLY A 32 -17.49 -10.99 5.99
C GLY A 32 -17.01 -9.54 6.18
N THR A 33 -16.10 -9.05 5.34
CA THR A 33 -15.74 -7.63 5.30
C THR A 33 -16.59 -6.86 4.29
N ALA A 34 -16.64 -5.53 4.43
CA ALA A 34 -17.30 -4.65 3.46
C ALA A 34 -16.42 -4.33 2.23
N LEU A 35 -15.19 -4.86 2.17
CA LEU A 35 -14.26 -4.59 1.08
C LEU A 35 -14.69 -5.37 -0.18
N THR A 36 -14.50 -4.74 -1.34
CA THR A 36 -14.85 -5.31 -2.64
C THR A 36 -13.67 -5.18 -3.60
N ALA A 37 -13.65 -6.00 -4.65
CA ALA A 37 -12.63 -5.88 -5.70
C ALA A 37 -12.62 -4.48 -6.34
N GLN A 38 -13.79 -3.88 -6.54
CA GLN A 38 -13.90 -2.51 -7.05
C GLN A 38 -13.27 -1.47 -6.10
N ALA A 39 -13.44 -1.64 -4.79
CA ALA A 39 -12.79 -0.76 -3.82
C ALA A 39 -11.26 -0.91 -3.85
N LEU A 40 -10.76 -2.14 -4.04
CA LEU A 40 -9.31 -2.39 -4.18
C LEU A 40 -8.73 -1.83 -5.47
N ASP A 41 -9.49 -1.86 -6.57
CA ASP A 41 -9.11 -1.26 -7.85
C ASP A 41 -8.99 0.27 -7.75
N LEU A 42 -9.97 0.93 -7.11
CA LEU A 42 -9.88 2.37 -6.82
C LEU A 42 -8.73 2.70 -5.87
N LEU A 43 -8.47 1.84 -4.87
CA LEU A 43 -7.31 1.99 -3.99
C LEU A 43 -6.01 1.89 -4.78
N ALA A 44 -5.87 0.93 -5.69
CA ALA A 44 -4.68 0.77 -6.52
C ALA A 44 -4.38 2.01 -7.39
N HIS A 45 -5.39 2.62 -8.02
CA HIS A 45 -5.22 3.91 -8.71
C HIS A 45 -4.83 5.03 -7.74
N THR A 46 -5.42 5.06 -6.55
CA THR A 46 -5.07 6.01 -5.49
C THR A 46 -3.60 5.84 -5.06
N CYS A 47 -3.06 4.61 -5.02
CA CYS A 47 -1.66 4.34 -4.73
C CYS A 47 -0.74 5.04 -5.73
N VAL A 48 -0.98 4.80 -7.02
CA VAL A 48 -0.15 5.35 -8.10
C VAL A 48 -0.21 6.87 -8.12
N ALA A 49 -1.42 7.44 -7.95
CA ALA A 49 -1.59 8.89 -7.91
C ALA A 49 -0.84 9.54 -6.74
N ASN A 50 -0.98 8.99 -5.53
CA ASN A 50 -0.30 9.54 -4.34
C ASN A 50 1.21 9.32 -4.38
N SER A 51 1.69 8.19 -4.90
CA SER A 51 3.12 7.97 -5.13
C SER A 51 3.70 9.05 -6.04
N ALA A 52 2.98 9.42 -7.12
CA ALA A 52 3.44 10.47 -8.03
C ALA A 52 3.51 11.84 -7.34
N ILE A 53 2.49 12.19 -6.53
CA ILE A 53 2.48 13.45 -5.75
C ILE A 53 3.63 13.47 -4.74
N ALA A 54 3.77 12.41 -3.94
CA ALA A 54 4.82 12.33 -2.92
C ALA A 54 6.22 12.35 -3.55
N THR A 55 6.40 11.74 -4.72
CA THR A 55 7.67 11.80 -5.49
C THR A 55 7.98 13.24 -5.90
N MET A 56 6.99 13.96 -6.43
CA MET A 56 7.15 15.38 -6.77
C MET A 56 7.50 16.22 -5.54
N GLU A 57 6.84 16.00 -4.40
CA GLU A 57 7.11 16.72 -3.14
C GLU A 57 8.52 16.43 -2.61
N ALA A 58 8.94 15.16 -2.60
CA ALA A 58 10.28 14.74 -2.20
C ALA A 58 11.36 15.42 -3.04
N ARG A 59 11.21 15.43 -4.37
CA ARG A 59 12.14 16.13 -5.28
C ARG A 59 12.21 17.62 -5.00
N GLY A 60 11.06 18.26 -4.80
CA GLY A 60 10.99 19.68 -4.47
C GLY A 60 11.72 19.98 -3.16
N TRP A 61 11.55 19.14 -2.14
CA TRP A 61 12.21 19.28 -0.85
C TRP A 61 13.73 19.12 -0.93
N GLU A 62 14.21 18.07 -1.60
CA GLU A 62 15.65 17.82 -1.78
C GLU A 62 16.30 18.97 -2.56
N ALA A 63 15.64 19.47 -3.62
CA ALA A 63 16.14 20.61 -4.40
C ALA A 63 16.19 21.92 -3.60
N LEU A 64 15.18 22.18 -2.75
CA LEU A 64 15.09 23.41 -1.97
C LEU A 64 16.08 23.43 -0.79
N THR A 65 16.31 22.28 -0.16
CA THR A 65 17.05 22.20 1.11
C THR A 65 18.46 21.62 0.98
N GLY A 66 18.76 20.92 -0.12
CA GLY A 66 20.00 20.16 -0.30
C GLY A 66 20.08 18.87 0.53
N GLN A 67 19.04 18.53 1.30
CA GLN A 67 18.94 17.24 1.98
C GLN A 67 18.71 16.12 0.95
N GLN A 68 19.09 14.89 1.31
CA GLN A 68 18.98 13.71 0.45
C GLN A 68 18.40 12.53 1.21
N GLY A 69 17.91 11.54 0.47
CA GLY A 69 17.43 10.26 1.01
C GLY A 69 15.91 10.13 1.04
N PHE A 70 15.20 11.06 0.40
CA PHE A 70 13.74 11.01 0.25
C PHE A 70 13.30 10.23 -1.00
N GLU A 71 14.19 10.09 -2.00
CA GLU A 71 13.97 9.23 -3.18
C GLU A 71 14.87 7.97 -3.20
N PRO A 72 14.41 6.86 -3.80
CA PRO A 72 13.05 6.62 -4.27
C PRO A 72 12.10 6.26 -3.12
N LEU A 73 10.86 6.73 -3.21
CA LEU A 73 9.81 6.35 -2.27
C LEU A 73 9.57 4.84 -2.31
N GLN A 74 9.61 4.21 -1.14
CA GLN A 74 9.44 2.76 -0.99
C GLN A 74 7.97 2.35 -0.80
N GLY A 75 7.17 3.26 -0.27
CA GLY A 75 5.80 2.98 0.13
C GLY A 75 5.26 4.04 1.08
N PHE A 76 3.98 3.93 1.41
CA PHE A 76 3.31 4.80 2.36
C PHE A 76 2.07 4.11 2.92
N SER A 77 1.45 4.71 3.93
CA SER A 77 0.15 4.29 4.47
C SER A 77 -0.92 5.35 4.23
N LEU A 78 -2.12 4.90 3.88
CA LEU A 78 -3.35 5.70 3.93
C LEU A 78 -4.13 5.28 5.16
N ILE A 79 -4.37 6.21 6.06
CA ILE A 79 -5.08 5.96 7.32
C ILE A 79 -6.51 6.47 7.17
N GLY A 80 -7.45 5.54 7.09
CA GLY A 80 -8.88 5.83 7.14
C GLY A 80 -9.43 5.78 8.57
N MET A 81 -10.75 5.85 8.72
CA MET A 81 -11.40 5.82 10.04
C MET A 81 -11.33 4.42 10.69
N ASP A 82 -11.77 3.38 9.98
CA ASP A 82 -11.85 2.02 10.53
C ASP A 82 -10.70 1.10 10.10
N TRP A 83 -10.06 1.42 8.97
CA TRP A 83 -9.00 0.65 8.37
C TRP A 83 -7.93 1.57 7.78
N SER A 84 -6.73 1.02 7.69
CA SER A 84 -5.58 1.61 7.01
C SER A 84 -5.17 0.72 5.85
N ALA A 85 -4.61 1.31 4.82
CA ALA A 85 -4.01 0.58 3.72
C ALA A 85 -2.52 0.94 3.65
N VAL A 86 -1.67 -0.07 3.56
CA VAL A 86 -0.21 0.07 3.46
C VAL A 86 0.21 -0.42 2.10
N PHE A 87 1.04 0.36 1.40
CA PHE A 87 1.42 0.10 0.02
C PHE A 87 2.93 0.12 -0.14
N GLY A 88 3.42 -0.70 -1.08
CA GLY A 88 4.82 -0.75 -1.48
C GLY A 88 5.06 -1.84 -2.51
N SER A 89 6.02 -1.64 -3.40
CA SER A 89 6.39 -2.62 -4.44
C SER A 89 5.21 -3.18 -5.24
N ASN A 90 4.29 -2.31 -5.70
CA ASN A 90 3.10 -2.69 -6.47
C ASN A 90 2.12 -3.64 -5.76
N CYS A 91 2.23 -3.74 -4.43
CA CYS A 91 1.31 -4.47 -3.59
C CYS A 91 0.72 -3.57 -2.51
N GLY A 92 -0.41 -4.01 -1.95
CA GLY A 92 -1.04 -3.35 -0.84
C GLY A 92 -1.73 -4.34 0.10
N VAL A 93 -1.84 -3.95 1.36
CA VAL A 93 -2.58 -4.68 2.39
C VAL A 93 -3.49 -3.70 3.13
N VAL A 94 -4.77 -4.07 3.27
CA VAL A 94 -5.76 -3.33 4.06
C VAL A 94 -5.86 -3.99 5.43
N LEU A 95 -5.71 -3.19 6.48
CA LEU A 95 -5.60 -3.63 7.87
C LEU A 95 -6.64 -2.89 8.71
N ARG A 96 -7.29 -3.59 9.65
CA ARG A 96 -8.14 -2.93 10.65
C ARG A 96 -7.28 -2.07 11.57
N ASN A 97 -7.69 -0.82 11.81
CA ASN A 97 -6.88 0.14 12.58
C ASN A 97 -6.56 -0.31 14.01
N GLN A 98 -7.49 -1.02 14.67
CA GLN A 98 -7.29 -1.49 16.05
C GLN A 98 -6.20 -2.57 16.18
N ASP A 99 -5.91 -3.28 15.09
CA ASP A 99 -5.02 -4.44 15.07
C ASP A 99 -3.75 -4.16 14.24
N VAL A 100 -3.59 -2.93 13.71
CA VAL A 100 -2.57 -2.61 12.72
C VAL A 100 -1.16 -2.65 13.30
N ASN A 101 -0.26 -3.34 12.61
CA ASN A 101 1.17 -3.27 12.84
C ASN A 101 1.86 -2.81 11.55
N TYR A 102 2.14 -1.50 11.45
CA TYR A 102 2.72 -0.90 10.24
C TYR A 102 4.09 -1.45 9.90
N GLU A 103 4.94 -1.70 10.90
CA GLU A 103 6.27 -2.27 10.69
C GLU A 103 6.18 -3.67 10.06
N ALA A 104 5.30 -4.53 10.61
CA ALA A 104 5.06 -5.85 10.06
C ALA A 104 4.47 -5.77 8.64
N ALA A 105 3.58 -4.81 8.38
CA ALA A 105 3.00 -4.61 7.06
C ALA A 105 4.04 -4.17 6.01
N PHE A 106 4.86 -3.16 6.30
CA PHE A 106 5.93 -2.73 5.41
C PHE A 106 6.97 -3.83 5.18
N SER A 107 7.36 -4.54 6.25
CA SER A 107 8.27 -5.67 6.14
C SER A 107 7.72 -6.78 5.23
N ALA A 108 6.44 -7.13 5.38
CA ALA A 108 5.80 -8.12 4.52
C ALA A 108 5.70 -7.66 3.06
N LEU A 109 5.47 -6.36 2.81
CA LEU A 109 5.41 -5.78 1.46
C LEU A 109 6.74 -5.83 0.72
N THR A 110 7.89 -5.77 1.41
CA THR A 110 9.22 -5.91 0.74
C THR A 110 9.41 -7.25 0.04
N GLN A 111 8.62 -8.26 0.43
CA GLN A 111 8.68 -9.62 -0.11
C GLN A 111 7.67 -9.84 -1.24
N CYS A 112 6.76 -8.88 -1.46
CA CYS A 112 5.83 -8.87 -2.57
C CYS A 112 6.56 -8.32 -3.81
N LYS A 113 6.81 -9.20 -4.79
CA LYS A 113 7.43 -8.86 -6.07
C LYS A 113 6.61 -9.48 -7.19
N LEU A 114 6.49 -8.74 -8.30
CA LEU A 114 6.03 -9.23 -9.61
C LEU A 114 6.92 -10.37 -10.09
#